data_AF-A0A1Z4LST9-F1
#
_entry.id   AF-A0A1Z4LST9-F1
#
_cell.length_a   1.000
_cell.length_b   1.000
_cell.length_c   1.000
_cell.angle_alpha   90.00
_cell.angle_beta   90.00
_cell.angle_gamma   90.00
#
_symmetry.space_group_name_H-M   'P 1'
#
loop_
_entity.id
_entity.type
_entity.pdbx_description
1 polymer ?
#
loop_
_entity_poly.entity_id
_entity_poly.type
_entity_poly.pdbx_seq_one_letter_code
_entity_poly.pdbx_strand_id
1 'polypeptide(L)'
;MDNTDEILEYIENVIYIKTGEHFNDTQKIILQESWNKTKKTYEQIATELGYSGNYIKQGVGPKLWRLLSKAFGEKVTKTNLHSVVNRWIKNQTSQEASNRQQSTQIFSEEEADSQTLDVEAAEYSCKCIYEEKKPLAGADLEFPQDSVALDSALYIVRGNHEERCYQTILNPGAFIRIKAPRQMGKTSLMNRVLAYAANENCKTALLHFQQADNSILTDFNRLLRWICVNLARQLKLESDINDYWDEELGSKMSCNLYIQACILQQIDSPLVLALEEVNEIIEHPQIAKEFFSLLRFWHERTKADANWKKLRLIMVHSTEIYIPLDINQSPLNVGLRIELEPLNREQVQELMLRHQLNLSSDDLNQLMNLVAGHPYLIRLAFYYLKCQELTFEELLETAATDAGIYRDVLQRNLRLLHKDTELVSAFKKVLDSDKPIDLEQIQGFKLHSMGLINYHGNQVSVSCDLYRKYFSNYLN
;
A
#
# COMPACT_ATOMS: atom_id res chain seq x y z
N MET A 1 28.38 21.66 10.64
CA MET A 1 28.11 20.21 10.76
C MET A 1 29.34 19.49 10.27
N ASP A 2 30.03 18.75 11.14
CA ASP A 2 31.24 17.98 10.79
C ASP A 2 30.98 16.46 10.73
N ASN A 3 29.74 16.03 10.92
CA ASN A 3 29.36 14.62 10.84
C ASN A 3 29.06 14.21 9.38
N THR A 4 29.78 13.21 8.88
CA THR A 4 29.68 12.77 7.48
C THR A 4 28.33 12.10 7.19
N ASP A 5 27.77 11.36 8.15
CA ASP A 5 26.52 10.62 7.94
C ASP A 5 25.31 11.57 7.88
N GLU A 6 25.28 12.59 8.74
CA GLU A 6 24.24 13.64 8.72
C GLU A 6 24.24 14.40 7.38
N ILE A 7 25.41 14.68 6.80
CA ILE A 7 25.49 15.40 5.53
C ILE A 7 25.08 14.51 4.37
N LEU A 8 25.40 13.21 4.40
CA LEU A 8 24.95 12.27 3.38
C LEU A 8 23.43 12.08 3.42
N GLU A 9 22.85 11.97 4.61
CA GLU A 9 21.39 11.93 4.79
C GLU A 9 20.74 13.23 4.32
N TYR A 10 21.36 14.38 4.62
CA TYR A 10 20.89 15.67 4.11
C TYR A 10 20.92 15.74 2.58
N ILE A 11 22.02 15.31 1.94
CA ILE A 11 22.12 15.29 0.48
C ILE A 11 21.05 14.36 -0.11
N GLU A 12 20.81 13.20 0.50
CA GLU A 12 19.78 12.26 0.06
C GLU A 12 18.37 12.87 0.16
N ASN A 13 18.07 13.57 1.25
CA ASN A 13 16.80 14.28 1.44
C ASN A 13 16.61 15.41 0.40
N VAL A 14 17.65 16.21 0.14
CA VAL A 14 17.59 17.27 -0.87
C VAL A 14 17.33 16.70 -2.26
N ILE A 15 17.96 15.56 -2.59
CA ILE A 15 17.79 14.87 -3.87
C ILE A 15 16.36 14.35 -3.99
N TYR A 16 15.83 13.71 -2.95
CA TYR A 16 14.45 13.24 -2.93
C TYR A 16 13.45 14.39 -3.12
N ILE A 17 13.60 15.48 -2.36
CA ILE A 17 12.71 16.65 -2.44
C ILE A 17 12.77 17.31 -3.83
N LYS A 18 13.95 17.43 -4.44
CA LYS A 18 14.12 18.18 -5.70
C LYS A 18 13.93 17.34 -6.96
N THR A 19 14.14 16.04 -6.89
CA THR A 19 14.15 15.18 -8.08
C THR A 19 13.18 14.00 -7.99
N GLY A 20 12.70 13.65 -6.80
CA GLY A 20 11.88 12.46 -6.55
C GLY A 20 12.65 11.13 -6.70
N GLU A 21 13.97 11.19 -6.87
CA GLU A 21 14.85 10.04 -7.03
C GLU A 21 15.59 9.75 -5.71
N HIS A 22 16.01 8.49 -5.49
CA HIS A 22 16.89 8.09 -4.38
C HIS A 22 18.21 7.53 -4.93
N PHE A 23 19.28 7.58 -4.12
CA PHE A 23 20.52 6.91 -4.47
C PHE A 23 20.37 5.39 -4.30
N ASN A 24 20.87 4.62 -5.27
CA ASN A 24 21.12 3.19 -5.07
C ASN A 24 22.37 2.96 -4.21
N ASP A 25 22.56 1.75 -3.71
CA ASP A 25 23.66 1.43 -2.77
C ASP A 25 25.04 1.78 -3.35
N THR A 26 25.27 1.50 -4.64
CA THR A 26 26.52 1.83 -5.32
C THR A 26 26.72 3.35 -5.42
N GLN A 27 25.67 4.13 -5.64
CA GLN A 27 25.71 5.59 -5.65
C GLN A 27 25.98 6.17 -4.26
N LYS A 28 25.37 5.60 -3.21
CA LYS A 28 25.62 5.98 -1.81
C LYS A 28 27.07 5.76 -1.43
N ILE A 29 27.63 4.60 -1.77
CA ILE A 29 29.03 4.28 -1.50
C ILE A 29 29.97 5.22 -2.28
N ILE A 30 29.69 5.48 -3.56
CA ILE A 30 30.47 6.45 -4.34
C ILE A 30 30.39 7.85 -3.74
N LEU A 31 29.22 8.27 -3.25
CA LEU A 31 29.02 9.57 -2.61
C LEU A 31 29.79 9.69 -1.30
N GLN A 32 29.69 8.67 -0.44
CA GLN A 32 30.40 8.56 0.83
C GLN A 32 31.92 8.61 0.62
N GLU A 33 32.44 7.79 -0.30
CA GLU A 33 33.88 7.77 -0.62
C GLU A 33 34.36 9.05 -1.32
N SER A 34 33.45 9.80 -1.96
CA SER A 34 33.75 11.11 -2.53
C SER A 34 33.67 12.24 -1.50
N TRP A 35 33.01 12.00 -0.36
CA TRP A 35 32.92 12.91 0.78
C TRP A 35 34.09 12.72 1.77
N ASN A 36 34.68 11.53 1.85
CA ASN A 36 35.83 11.26 2.72
C ASN A 36 37.09 12.06 2.35
N LYS A 37 37.92 12.39 3.36
CA LYS A 37 39.19 13.13 3.17
C LYS A 37 40.19 12.36 2.30
N THR A 38 40.22 11.03 2.42
CA THR A 38 41.00 10.12 1.58
C THR A 38 40.15 9.65 0.41
N LYS A 39 40.32 10.27 -0.76
CA LYS A 39 39.50 9.97 -1.94
C LYS A 39 39.97 8.68 -2.64
N LYS A 40 39.17 7.61 -2.57
CA LYS A 40 39.39 6.40 -3.38
C LYS A 40 39.12 6.66 -4.86
N THR A 41 39.86 6.03 -5.77
CA THR A 41 39.58 6.08 -7.21
C THR A 41 38.38 5.20 -7.58
N TYR A 42 37.80 5.39 -8.77
CA TYR A 42 36.73 4.50 -9.23
C TYR A 42 37.18 3.04 -9.39
N GLU A 43 38.45 2.80 -9.66
CA GLU A 43 39.02 1.46 -9.76
C GLU A 43 39.16 0.81 -8.38
N GLN A 44 39.52 1.58 -7.36
CA GLN A 44 39.56 1.11 -5.97
C GLN A 44 38.16 0.79 -5.45
N ILE A 45 37.20 1.69 -5.66
CA ILE A 45 35.79 1.47 -5.27
C ILE A 45 35.21 0.27 -6.03
N ALA A 46 35.55 0.09 -7.31
CA ALA A 46 35.07 -1.05 -8.09
C ALA A 46 35.63 -2.38 -7.58
N THR A 47 36.92 -2.43 -7.28
CA THR A 47 37.58 -3.64 -6.74
C THR A 47 36.99 -4.06 -5.40
N GLU A 48 36.75 -3.11 -4.49
CA GLU A 48 36.17 -3.39 -3.16
C GLU A 48 34.72 -3.88 -3.25
N LEU A 49 33.96 -3.42 -4.26
CA LEU A 49 32.56 -3.79 -4.45
C LEU A 49 32.35 -4.95 -5.44
N GLY A 50 33.42 -5.56 -5.94
CA GLY A 50 33.34 -6.66 -6.92
C GLY A 50 32.81 -6.24 -8.31
N TYR A 51 32.88 -4.94 -8.65
CA TYR A 51 32.49 -4.41 -9.96
C TYR A 51 33.68 -4.17 -10.88
N SER A 52 33.44 -4.02 -12.18
CA SER A 52 34.47 -3.55 -13.11
C SER A 52 34.67 -2.04 -12.96
N GLY A 53 35.93 -1.57 -13.04
CA GLY A 53 36.24 -0.14 -13.00
C GLY A 53 35.48 0.67 -14.07
N ASN A 54 35.22 0.07 -15.23
CA ASN A 54 34.43 0.68 -16.30
C ASN A 54 32.94 0.84 -15.94
N TYR A 55 32.35 -0.12 -15.23
CA TYR A 55 30.96 -0.02 -14.78
C TYR A 55 30.73 1.19 -13.86
N ILE A 56 31.66 1.43 -12.92
CA ILE A 56 31.57 2.58 -12.02
C ILE A 56 31.93 3.88 -12.74
N LYS A 57 33.03 3.90 -13.51
CA LYS A 57 33.54 5.12 -14.16
C LYS A 57 32.64 5.63 -15.29
N GLN A 58 32.03 4.72 -16.06
CA GLN A 58 31.21 5.07 -17.24
C GLN A 58 29.71 4.92 -17.00
N GLY A 59 29.29 4.11 -16.02
CA GLY A 59 27.88 3.86 -15.72
C GLY A 59 27.37 4.66 -14.52
N VAL A 60 27.83 4.30 -13.33
CA VAL A 60 27.24 4.78 -12.06
C VAL A 60 27.67 6.21 -11.70
N GLY A 61 28.97 6.52 -11.84
CA GLY A 61 29.54 7.83 -11.49
C GLY A 61 28.91 9.00 -12.26
N PRO A 62 28.86 8.99 -13.61
CA PRO A 62 28.26 10.07 -14.39
C PRO A 62 26.77 10.31 -14.08
N LYS A 63 26.01 9.23 -13.82
CA LYS A 63 24.60 9.32 -13.43
C LYS A 63 24.43 9.99 -12.07
N LEU A 64 25.26 9.62 -11.09
CA LEU A 64 25.27 10.25 -9.76
C LEU A 64 25.52 11.75 -9.85
N TRP A 65 26.57 12.18 -10.56
CA TRP A 65 26.91 13.59 -10.66
C TRP A 65 25.87 14.41 -11.42
N ARG A 66 25.22 13.83 -12.43
CA ARG A 66 24.09 14.47 -13.13
C ARG A 66 22.89 14.65 -12.21
N LEU A 67 22.59 13.66 -11.38
CA LEU A 67 21.50 13.71 -10.41
C LEU A 67 21.74 14.80 -9.36
N LEU A 68 22.95 14.83 -8.78
CA LEU A 68 23.36 15.88 -7.85
C LEU A 68 23.32 17.27 -8.50
N SER A 69 23.80 17.39 -9.74
CA SER A 69 23.76 18.67 -10.45
C SER A 69 22.34 19.19 -10.66
N LYS A 70 21.40 18.28 -10.97
CA LYS A 70 19.98 18.60 -11.14
C LYS A 70 19.34 19.06 -9.83
N ALA A 71 19.64 18.40 -8.72
CA ALA A 71 19.05 18.74 -7.42
C ALA A 71 19.59 20.05 -6.83
N PHE A 72 20.90 20.27 -6.92
CA PHE A 72 21.53 21.48 -6.38
C PHE A 72 21.46 22.69 -7.32
N GLY A 73 21.08 22.49 -8.58
CA GLY A 73 20.99 23.55 -9.59
C GLY A 73 22.33 24.10 -10.06
N GLU A 74 23.45 23.51 -9.64
CA GLU A 74 24.83 23.84 -10.03
C GLU A 74 25.55 22.55 -10.44
N LYS A 75 26.53 22.63 -11.35
CA LYS A 75 27.30 21.46 -11.79
C LYS A 75 28.09 20.84 -10.62
N VAL A 76 27.72 19.63 -10.22
CA VAL A 76 28.41 18.81 -9.21
C VAL A 76 29.32 17.79 -9.86
N THR A 77 30.52 17.63 -9.33
CA THR A 77 31.54 16.64 -9.68
C THR A 77 32.17 16.07 -8.41
N LYS A 78 32.91 14.97 -8.55
CA LYS A 78 33.68 14.37 -7.45
C LYS A 78 34.64 15.33 -6.74
N THR A 79 35.08 16.40 -7.40
CA THR A 79 36.05 17.35 -6.83
C THR A 79 35.41 18.54 -6.14
N ASN A 80 34.20 18.96 -6.53
CA ASN A 80 33.54 20.15 -6.00
C ASN A 80 32.34 19.87 -5.07
N LEU A 81 31.99 18.59 -4.86
CA LEU A 81 30.87 18.13 -4.03
C LEU A 81 30.79 18.86 -2.67
N HIS A 82 31.91 18.89 -1.93
CA HIS A 82 32.01 19.57 -0.64
C HIS A 82 31.66 21.06 -0.71
N SER A 83 32.16 21.76 -1.72
CA SER A 83 31.96 23.20 -1.87
C SER A 83 30.52 23.55 -2.26
N VAL A 84 29.89 22.74 -3.13
CA VAL A 84 28.51 22.97 -3.58
C VAL A 84 27.53 22.75 -2.43
N VAL A 85 27.67 21.64 -1.70
CA VAL A 85 26.75 21.30 -0.59
C VAL A 85 26.85 22.33 0.54
N ASN A 86 28.06 22.71 0.96
CA ASN A 86 28.25 23.71 2.01
C ASN A 86 27.70 25.10 1.62
N ARG A 87 27.78 25.47 0.34
CA ARG A 87 27.19 26.72 -0.17
C ARG A 87 25.67 26.66 -0.12
N TRP A 88 25.10 25.52 -0.48
CA TRP A 88 23.66 25.31 -0.47
C TRP A 88 23.07 25.39 0.94
N ILE A 89 23.73 24.74 1.91
CA ILE A 89 23.35 24.81 3.33
C ILE A 89 23.36 26.25 3.83
N LYS A 90 24.43 27.02 3.55
CA LYS A 90 24.54 28.43 3.98
C LYS A 90 23.42 29.31 3.40
N ASN A 91 23.06 29.10 2.13
CA ASN A 91 22.02 29.89 1.47
C ASN A 91 20.62 29.61 2.05
N GLN A 92 20.35 28.37 2.48
CA GLN A 92 19.07 28.03 3.12
C GLN A 92 18.93 28.64 4.51
N THR A 93 19.99 28.62 5.33
CA THR A 93 19.96 29.24 6.66
C THR A 93 19.75 30.77 6.60
N SER A 94 20.21 31.43 5.53
CA SER A 94 19.96 32.86 5.32
C SER A 94 18.53 33.18 4.85
N GLN A 95 17.84 32.26 4.17
CA GLN A 95 16.45 32.43 3.75
C GLN A 95 15.44 32.19 4.88
N GLU A 96 15.72 31.23 5.78
CA GLU A 96 14.86 30.96 6.95
C GLU A 96 14.90 32.08 8.00
N ALA A 97 16.03 32.79 8.13
CA ALA A 97 16.16 33.95 9.01
C ALA A 97 15.34 35.17 8.53
N SER A 98 15.13 35.31 7.22
CA SER A 98 14.38 36.43 6.62
C SER A 98 12.86 36.23 6.71
N ASN A 99 12.37 34.98 6.64
CA ASN A 99 10.95 34.68 6.75
C ASN A 99 10.40 34.74 8.19
N ARG A 100 11.27 34.69 9.21
CA ARG A 100 10.87 34.71 10.62
C ARG A 100 10.61 36.12 11.18
N GLN A 101 10.97 37.19 10.45
CA GLN A 101 10.75 38.58 10.87
C GLN A 101 9.43 39.19 10.37
N GLN A 102 8.75 38.57 9.38
CA GLN A 102 7.47 39.08 8.86
C GLN A 102 6.23 38.60 9.62
N SER A 103 6.34 37.58 10.48
CA SER A 103 5.20 36.97 11.19
C SER A 103 4.87 37.58 12.56
N THR A 104 5.45 38.72 12.94
CA THR A 104 5.34 39.31 14.30
C THR A 104 4.68 40.70 14.36
N GLN A 105 3.92 41.13 13.35
CA GLN A 105 3.32 42.49 13.32
C GLN A 105 1.81 42.58 13.08
N ILE A 106 1.03 41.48 13.11
CA ILE A 106 -0.41 41.54 12.83
C ILE A 106 -1.20 40.81 13.92
N PHE A 107 -1.31 41.41 15.11
CA PHE A 107 -2.40 41.16 16.07
C PHE A 107 -2.43 42.28 17.12
N SER A 108 -3.15 43.37 16.81
CA SER A 108 -3.84 44.22 17.78
C SER A 108 -4.84 45.12 17.06
N GLU A 109 -6.06 45.20 17.62
CA GLU A 109 -7.16 46.16 17.33
C GLU A 109 -7.95 45.90 16.02
N GLU A 110 -9.29 45.90 15.95
CA GLU A 110 -10.40 46.21 16.88
C GLU A 110 -11.72 45.66 16.28
N GLU A 111 -12.70 45.38 17.14
CA GLU A 111 -14.11 45.10 16.81
C GLU A 111 -14.85 46.38 16.38
N ALA A 112 -15.75 46.32 15.38
CA ALA A 112 -17.08 46.98 15.37
C ALA A 112 -17.82 46.91 14.01
N ASP A 113 -19.02 46.32 14.06
CA ASP A 113 -20.29 46.70 13.42
C ASP A 113 -20.50 46.73 11.88
N SER A 114 -21.31 45.74 11.44
CA SER A 114 -22.50 45.77 10.55
C SER A 114 -22.48 46.20 9.06
N GLN A 115 -22.82 45.19 8.22
CA GLN A 115 -23.77 45.18 7.05
C GLN A 115 -23.39 46.01 5.79
N THR A 116 -23.37 45.52 4.53
CA THR A 116 -24.11 44.48 3.78
C THR A 116 -23.48 44.25 2.37
N LEU A 117 -23.56 43.00 1.86
CA LEU A 117 -23.75 42.49 0.45
C LEU A 117 -22.78 43.00 -0.66
N ASP A 118 -22.18 42.26 -1.59
CA ASP A 118 -22.01 40.86 -2.06
C ASP A 118 -20.62 40.91 -2.80
N VAL A 119 -19.81 39.86 -3.03
CA VAL A 119 -19.94 38.77 -4.00
C VAL A 119 -18.86 37.70 -3.70
N GLU A 120 -19.32 36.46 -3.58
CA GLU A 120 -18.71 35.12 -3.71
C GLU A 120 -17.18 34.95 -3.96
N ALA A 121 -16.53 34.19 -3.07
CA ALA A 121 -15.38 33.36 -3.37
C ALA A 121 -15.54 32.00 -2.64
N ALA A 122 -15.69 30.94 -3.44
CA ALA A 122 -15.98 29.58 -3.01
C ALA A 122 -14.83 28.93 -2.23
N GLU A 123 -15.18 28.36 -1.09
CA GLU A 123 -14.44 27.34 -0.36
C GLU A 123 -14.30 26.06 -1.22
N TYR A 124 -13.11 25.47 -1.27
CA TYR A 124 -12.95 24.04 -1.58
C TYR A 124 -12.78 23.28 -0.27
N SER A 125 -13.90 23.12 0.44
CA SER A 125 -14.10 22.08 1.45
C SER A 125 -14.49 20.80 0.71
N CYS A 126 -13.68 19.75 0.84
CA CYS A 126 -14.09 18.41 0.42
C CYS A 126 -15.26 17.95 1.30
N LYS A 127 -16.48 18.12 0.80
CA LYS A 127 -17.69 17.49 1.33
C LYS A 127 -17.58 15.98 1.13
N CYS A 128 -16.98 15.30 2.10
CA CYS A 128 -17.18 13.86 2.26
C CYS A 128 -18.68 13.65 2.51
N ILE A 129 -19.38 12.99 1.57
CA ILE A 129 -20.77 12.56 1.79
C ILE A 129 -20.72 11.34 2.71
N TYR A 130 -20.55 11.60 4.00
CA TYR A 130 -21.14 10.77 5.05
C TYR A 130 -22.10 11.71 5.77
N GLU A 131 -23.36 11.70 5.36
CA GLU A 131 -24.41 12.16 6.27
C GLU A 131 -24.21 11.39 7.57
N GLU A 132 -24.05 12.10 8.69
CA GLU A 132 -24.15 11.51 10.03
C GLU A 132 -25.53 10.86 10.14
N LYS A 133 -25.63 9.60 9.72
CA LYS A 133 -26.84 8.81 9.88
C LYS A 133 -27.01 8.59 11.37
N LYS A 134 -28.04 9.23 11.94
CA LYS A 134 -28.65 8.85 13.21
C LYS A 134 -28.72 7.32 13.31
N PRO A 135 -28.50 6.72 14.49
CA PRO A 135 -28.56 5.27 14.65
C PRO A 135 -29.92 4.78 14.15
N LEU A 136 -29.89 4.01 13.07
CA LEU A 136 -31.08 3.32 12.54
C LEU A 136 -31.54 2.35 13.62
N ALA A 137 -32.81 2.50 14.02
CA ALA A 137 -33.48 1.53 14.87
C ALA A 137 -33.49 0.16 14.16
N GLY A 138 -32.79 -0.81 14.75
CA GLY A 138 -32.69 -2.17 14.24
C GLY A 138 -31.77 -2.32 13.03
N ALA A 139 -30.45 -2.16 13.21
CA ALA A 139 -29.51 -2.67 12.21
C ALA A 139 -29.60 -4.19 12.19
N ASP A 140 -29.98 -4.77 11.05
CA ASP A 140 -29.80 -6.20 10.78
C ASP A 140 -28.32 -6.52 11.03
N LEU A 141 -28.06 -7.27 12.10
CA LEU A 141 -26.72 -7.67 12.47
C LEU A 141 -26.20 -8.64 11.41
N GLU A 142 -25.53 -8.11 10.38
CA GLU A 142 -24.96 -8.94 9.32
C GLU A 142 -23.85 -9.84 9.91
N PHE A 143 -23.87 -11.12 9.54
CA PHE A 143 -22.79 -12.05 9.90
C PHE A 143 -21.47 -11.55 9.28
N PRO A 144 -20.36 -11.51 10.02
CA PRO A 144 -19.08 -11.04 9.48
C PRO A 144 -18.61 -11.94 8.33
N GLN A 145 -18.61 -11.38 7.12
CA GLN A 145 -18.05 -11.98 5.92
C GLN A 145 -16.78 -11.23 5.50
N ASP A 146 -16.19 -11.60 4.36
CA ASP A 146 -14.90 -11.05 3.92
C ASP A 146 -14.95 -9.55 3.58
N SER A 147 -16.09 -9.04 3.09
CA SER A 147 -16.27 -7.62 2.77
C SER A 147 -17.50 -7.03 3.44
N VAL A 148 -17.43 -5.73 3.73
CA VAL A 148 -18.51 -4.97 4.38
C VAL A 148 -19.21 -4.14 3.32
N ALA A 149 -20.53 -4.34 3.18
CA ALA A 149 -21.37 -3.67 2.20
C ALA A 149 -21.25 -2.13 2.29
N LEU A 150 -21.52 -1.42 1.19
CA LEU A 150 -21.36 0.03 1.12
C LEU A 150 -22.31 0.76 2.07
N ASP A 151 -23.51 0.23 2.24
CA ASP A 151 -24.59 0.74 3.08
C ASP A 151 -24.57 0.19 4.52
N SER A 152 -23.71 -0.78 4.82
CA SER A 152 -23.57 -1.34 6.16
C SER A 152 -23.08 -0.30 7.15
N ALA A 153 -23.84 -0.13 8.23
CA ALA A 153 -23.47 0.72 9.35
C ALA A 153 -22.23 0.21 10.10
N LEU A 154 -21.77 -1.03 9.85
CA LEU A 154 -20.68 -1.66 10.60
C LEU A 154 -19.29 -1.41 9.98
N TYR A 155 -19.19 -0.60 8.93
CA TYR A 155 -17.90 -0.21 8.36
C TYR A 155 -17.23 0.92 9.16
N ILE A 156 -16.00 0.68 9.60
CA ILE A 156 -15.17 1.70 10.23
C ILE A 156 -14.25 2.34 9.20
N VAL A 157 -14.27 3.67 9.16
CA VAL A 157 -13.47 4.51 8.26
C VAL A 157 -11.99 4.33 8.57
N ARG A 158 -11.17 4.16 7.51
CA ARG A 158 -9.72 3.89 7.64
C ARG A 158 -8.86 5.15 7.75
N GLY A 159 -9.44 6.24 8.28
CA GLY A 159 -8.78 7.54 8.46
C GLY A 159 -8.05 8.03 7.21
N ASN A 160 -6.82 8.51 7.39
CA ASN A 160 -5.99 9.07 6.33
C ASN A 160 -5.74 8.11 5.15
N HIS A 161 -5.77 6.79 5.36
CA HIS A 161 -5.61 5.84 4.25
C HIS A 161 -6.77 5.91 3.26
N GLU A 162 -8.00 6.03 3.75
CA GLU A 162 -9.19 6.13 2.92
C GLU A 162 -9.26 7.47 2.20
N GLU A 163 -8.98 8.57 2.90
CA GLU A 163 -8.94 9.91 2.31
C GLU A 163 -7.90 10.01 1.18
N ARG A 164 -6.69 9.49 1.40
CA ARG A 164 -5.64 9.46 0.38
C ARG A 164 -6.05 8.65 -0.85
N CYS A 165 -6.84 7.58 -0.68
CA CYS A 165 -7.38 6.83 -1.80
C CYS A 165 -8.34 7.69 -2.62
N TYR A 166 -9.29 8.38 -1.98
CA TYR A 166 -10.25 9.25 -2.67
C TYR A 166 -9.55 10.39 -3.42
N GLN A 167 -8.60 11.08 -2.78
CA GLN A 167 -7.84 12.14 -3.44
C GLN A 167 -7.02 11.62 -4.61
N THR A 168 -6.39 10.45 -4.45
CA THR A 168 -5.49 9.91 -5.47
C THR A 168 -6.25 9.34 -6.66
N ILE A 169 -7.40 8.69 -6.45
CA ILE A 169 -8.12 8.01 -7.53
C ILE A 169 -8.72 8.99 -8.55
N LEU A 170 -8.79 10.28 -8.22
CA LEU A 170 -9.23 11.32 -9.16
C LEU A 170 -8.11 11.83 -10.06
N ASN A 171 -6.84 11.54 -9.73
CA ASN A 171 -5.71 11.96 -10.53
C ASN A 171 -5.64 11.18 -11.87
N PRO A 172 -5.33 11.84 -12.99
CA PRO A 172 -5.08 11.14 -14.25
C PRO A 172 -3.97 10.09 -14.11
N GLY A 173 -4.19 8.89 -14.63
CA GLY A 173 -3.20 7.81 -14.55
C GLY A 173 -2.96 7.22 -13.15
N ALA A 174 -3.86 7.48 -12.18
CA ALA A 174 -3.69 7.03 -10.81
C ALA A 174 -3.48 5.51 -10.72
N PHE A 175 -2.60 5.09 -9.81
CA PHE A 175 -2.41 3.69 -9.46
C PHE A 175 -2.36 3.56 -7.95
N ILE A 176 -3.37 2.93 -7.37
CA ILE A 176 -3.49 2.67 -5.93
C ILE A 176 -3.28 1.19 -5.67
N ARG A 177 -2.45 0.87 -4.67
CA ARG A 177 -2.19 -0.50 -4.23
C ARG A 177 -2.60 -0.63 -2.77
N ILE A 178 -3.60 -1.45 -2.52
CA ILE A 178 -4.10 -1.75 -1.18
C ILE A 178 -3.58 -3.13 -0.80
N LYS A 179 -2.82 -3.20 0.30
CA LYS A 179 -2.26 -4.45 0.80
C LYS A 179 -2.41 -4.57 2.31
N ALA A 180 -2.53 -5.81 2.76
CA ALA A 180 -2.60 -6.23 4.15
C ALA A 180 -2.83 -7.76 4.18
N PRO A 181 -2.70 -8.41 5.35
CA PRO A 181 -3.17 -9.77 5.55
C PRO A 181 -4.65 -9.94 5.17
N ARG A 182 -5.11 -11.19 5.00
CA ARG A 182 -6.53 -11.46 4.73
C ARG A 182 -7.42 -10.88 5.81
N GLN A 183 -8.67 -10.56 5.45
CA GLN A 183 -9.69 -10.14 6.40
C GLN A 183 -9.40 -8.82 7.17
N MET A 184 -8.47 -8.00 6.65
CA MET A 184 -8.17 -6.65 7.14
C MET A 184 -9.07 -5.55 6.53
N GLY A 185 -10.01 -5.89 5.65
CA GLY A 185 -10.96 -4.94 5.04
C GLY A 185 -10.49 -4.30 3.72
N LYS A 186 -9.57 -4.95 3.00
CA LYS A 186 -9.05 -4.45 1.71
C LYS A 186 -10.14 -4.28 0.67
N THR A 187 -10.96 -5.32 0.46
CA THR A 187 -12.10 -5.32 -0.47
C THR A 187 -13.14 -4.27 -0.07
N SER A 188 -13.43 -4.14 1.24
CA SER A 188 -14.35 -3.11 1.74
C SER A 188 -13.90 -1.69 1.39
N LEU A 189 -12.60 -1.41 1.49
CA LEU A 189 -12.03 -0.12 1.08
C LEU A 189 -12.05 0.04 -0.45
N MET A 190 -11.64 -0.97 -1.21
CA MET A 190 -11.67 -0.93 -2.68
C MET A 190 -13.08 -0.62 -3.21
N ASN A 191 -14.10 -1.33 -2.71
CA ASN A 191 -15.50 -1.12 -3.12
C ASN A 191 -15.96 0.31 -2.87
N ARG A 192 -15.53 0.93 -1.75
CA ARG A 192 -15.83 2.33 -1.44
C ARG A 192 -15.11 3.30 -2.36
N VAL A 193 -13.85 3.04 -2.70
CA VAL A 193 -13.10 3.84 -3.67
C VAL A 193 -13.72 3.75 -5.06
N LEU A 194 -14.20 2.57 -5.47
CA LEU A 194 -14.96 2.39 -6.72
C LEU A 194 -16.28 3.17 -6.69
N ALA A 195 -17.05 3.06 -5.61
CA ALA A 195 -18.31 3.80 -5.46
C ALA A 195 -18.09 5.32 -5.48
N TYR A 196 -17.05 5.79 -4.78
CA TYR A 196 -16.64 7.19 -4.79
C TYR A 196 -16.27 7.65 -6.21
N ALA A 197 -15.43 6.90 -6.92
CA ALA A 197 -15.04 7.24 -8.28
C ALA A 197 -16.25 7.25 -9.25
N ALA A 198 -17.20 6.34 -9.08
CA ALA A 198 -18.43 6.33 -9.87
C ALA A 198 -19.27 7.60 -9.64
N ASN A 199 -19.38 8.06 -8.39
CA ASN A 199 -20.04 9.33 -8.06
C ASN A 199 -19.31 10.54 -8.66
N GLU A 200 -17.98 10.45 -8.80
CA GLU A 200 -17.13 11.45 -9.47
C GLU A 200 -17.06 11.24 -11.01
N ASN A 201 -18.14 10.72 -11.60
CA ASN A 201 -18.32 10.51 -13.04
C ASN A 201 -17.29 9.59 -13.73
N CYS A 202 -16.58 8.75 -12.99
CA CYS A 202 -15.70 7.74 -13.58
C CYS A 202 -16.49 6.48 -13.94
N LYS A 203 -16.16 5.85 -15.07
CA LYS A 203 -16.57 4.47 -15.31
C LYS A 203 -15.76 3.55 -14.41
N THR A 204 -16.36 2.50 -13.89
CA THR A 204 -15.70 1.51 -13.04
C THR A 204 -15.79 0.13 -13.66
N ALA A 205 -14.73 -0.66 -13.49
CA ALA A 205 -14.70 -2.07 -13.84
C ALA A 205 -13.92 -2.84 -12.77
N LEU A 206 -14.36 -4.05 -12.45
CA LEU A 206 -13.74 -4.93 -11.46
C LEU A 206 -13.38 -6.26 -12.11
N LEU A 207 -12.11 -6.62 -12.04
CA LEU A 207 -11.63 -7.94 -12.42
C LEU A 207 -11.32 -8.74 -11.15
N HIS A 208 -12.17 -9.73 -10.89
CA HIS A 208 -12.02 -10.64 -9.76
C HIS A 208 -11.42 -11.96 -10.25
N PHE A 209 -10.13 -12.20 -10.01
CA PHE A 209 -9.41 -13.31 -10.66
C PHE A 209 -9.86 -14.71 -10.25
N GLN A 210 -10.51 -14.89 -9.09
CA GLN A 210 -11.13 -16.19 -8.74
C GLN A 210 -12.29 -16.60 -9.66
N GLN A 211 -12.82 -15.68 -10.48
CA GLN A 211 -13.83 -16.02 -11.49
C GLN A 211 -13.23 -16.62 -12.76
N ALA A 212 -11.91 -16.52 -12.94
CA ALA A 212 -11.24 -17.11 -14.08
C ALA A 212 -10.97 -18.59 -13.82
N ASP A 213 -11.29 -19.43 -14.80
CA ASP A 213 -10.90 -20.84 -14.75
C ASP A 213 -9.37 -20.96 -14.67
N ASN A 214 -8.88 -22.00 -13.99
CA ASN A 214 -7.44 -22.27 -13.92
C ASN A 214 -6.78 -22.33 -15.31
N SER A 215 -7.48 -22.85 -16.33
CA SER A 215 -6.98 -22.90 -17.71
C SER A 215 -6.71 -21.51 -18.34
N ILE A 216 -7.37 -20.47 -17.82
CA ILE A 216 -7.17 -19.07 -18.21
C ILE A 216 -5.97 -18.50 -17.42
N LEU A 217 -5.88 -18.82 -16.13
CA LEU A 217 -4.80 -18.33 -15.25
C LEU A 217 -3.43 -18.94 -15.59
N THR A 218 -3.38 -20.11 -16.23
CA THR A 218 -2.13 -20.77 -16.67
C THR A 218 -1.65 -20.37 -18.07
N ASP A 219 -2.45 -19.62 -18.84
CA ASP A 219 -2.13 -19.23 -20.22
C ASP A 219 -2.24 -17.71 -20.37
N PHE A 220 -1.11 -17.05 -20.60
CA PHE A 220 -1.05 -15.59 -20.63
C PHE A 220 -1.90 -14.99 -21.75
N ASN A 221 -1.99 -15.65 -22.91
CA ASN A 221 -2.80 -15.18 -24.02
C ASN A 221 -4.29 -15.25 -23.66
N ARG A 222 -4.73 -16.37 -23.09
CA ARG A 222 -6.12 -16.54 -22.63
C ARG A 222 -6.46 -15.56 -21.52
N LEU A 223 -5.55 -15.31 -20.58
CA LEU A 223 -5.73 -14.32 -19.52
C LEU A 223 -5.97 -12.93 -20.10
N LEU A 224 -5.13 -12.46 -21.03
CA LEU A 224 -5.30 -11.13 -21.63
C LEU A 224 -6.60 -11.02 -22.42
N ARG A 225 -7.00 -12.08 -23.14
CA ARG A 225 -8.31 -12.12 -23.82
C ARG A 225 -9.46 -12.06 -22.82
N TRP A 226 -9.40 -12.84 -21.74
CA TRP A 226 -10.39 -12.82 -20.68
C TRP A 226 -10.53 -11.43 -20.05
N ILE A 227 -9.40 -10.76 -19.75
CA ILE A 227 -9.41 -9.37 -19.25
C ILE A 227 -10.14 -8.44 -20.22
N CYS A 228 -9.74 -8.44 -21.50
CA CYS A 228 -10.31 -7.55 -22.51
C CYS A 228 -11.82 -7.75 -22.70
N VAL A 229 -12.26 -9.02 -22.79
CA VAL A 229 -13.68 -9.36 -22.92
C VAL A 229 -14.48 -8.93 -21.69
N ASN A 230 -13.95 -9.16 -20.47
CA ASN A 230 -14.64 -8.76 -19.25
C ASN A 230 -14.77 -7.24 -19.14
N LEU A 231 -13.71 -6.50 -19.47
CA LEU A 231 -13.76 -5.03 -19.49
C LEU A 231 -14.79 -4.51 -20.49
N ALA A 232 -14.77 -4.99 -21.72
CA ALA A 232 -15.72 -4.56 -22.75
C ALA A 232 -17.18 -4.85 -22.34
N ARG A 233 -17.45 -6.04 -21.77
CA ARG A 233 -18.78 -6.42 -21.26
C ARG A 233 -19.26 -5.53 -20.11
N GLN A 234 -18.42 -5.30 -19.10
CA GLN A 234 -18.78 -4.44 -17.96
C GLN A 234 -19.04 -2.99 -18.38
N LEU A 235 -18.28 -2.51 -19.37
CA LEU A 235 -18.43 -1.16 -19.93
C LEU A 235 -19.52 -1.05 -21.01
N LYS A 236 -20.19 -2.16 -21.34
CA LYS A 236 -21.23 -2.27 -22.37
C LYS A 236 -20.76 -1.75 -23.74
N LEU A 237 -19.53 -2.11 -24.13
CA LEU A 237 -18.93 -1.73 -25.40
C LEU A 237 -19.09 -2.87 -26.42
N GLU A 238 -19.58 -2.53 -27.61
CA GLU A 238 -19.68 -3.47 -28.73
C GLU A 238 -18.31 -3.57 -29.41
N SER A 239 -17.58 -4.65 -29.16
CA SER A 239 -16.31 -4.94 -29.83
C SER A 239 -16.06 -6.43 -29.89
N ASP A 240 -15.71 -6.95 -31.07
CA ASP A 240 -15.20 -8.31 -31.21
C ASP A 240 -13.70 -8.29 -30.96
N ILE A 241 -13.26 -9.07 -29.97
CA ILE A 241 -11.85 -9.20 -29.64
C ILE A 241 -11.04 -9.80 -30.80
N ASN A 242 -11.66 -10.63 -31.64
CA ASN A 242 -10.98 -11.33 -32.74
C ASN A 242 -10.45 -10.37 -33.81
N ASP A 243 -11.10 -9.23 -34.02
CA ASP A 243 -10.68 -8.22 -34.99
C ASP A 243 -9.36 -7.53 -34.61
N TYR A 244 -9.01 -7.58 -33.33
CA TYR A 244 -7.83 -6.93 -32.76
C TYR A 244 -6.78 -7.92 -32.25
N TRP A 245 -7.04 -9.22 -32.36
CA TRP A 245 -6.17 -10.26 -31.83
C TRP A 245 -5.33 -10.94 -32.91
N ASP A 246 -4.16 -10.36 -33.15
CA ASP A 246 -3.18 -10.89 -34.10
C ASP A 246 -2.12 -11.74 -33.37
N GLU A 247 -1.87 -12.96 -33.86
CA GLU A 247 -0.85 -13.86 -33.33
C GLU A 247 0.57 -13.39 -33.66
N GLU A 248 0.79 -12.73 -34.80
CA GLU A 248 2.10 -12.23 -35.24
C GLU A 248 2.56 -11.02 -34.41
N LEU A 249 1.62 -10.16 -33.98
CA LEU A 249 1.92 -9.02 -33.09
C LEU A 249 2.22 -9.44 -31.65
N GLY A 250 1.74 -10.62 -31.26
CA GLY A 250 1.83 -11.13 -29.89
C GLY A 250 0.77 -10.56 -28.94
N SER A 251 0.40 -11.36 -27.95
CA SER A 251 -0.76 -11.13 -27.07
C SER A 251 -0.71 -9.80 -26.29
N LYS A 252 0.48 -9.35 -25.86
CA LYS A 252 0.63 -8.05 -25.18
C LYS A 252 0.28 -6.88 -26.08
N MET A 253 0.75 -6.90 -27.34
CA MET A 253 0.52 -5.83 -28.28
C MET A 253 -0.96 -5.78 -28.67
N SER A 254 -1.54 -6.94 -28.97
CA SER A 254 -2.98 -7.09 -29.25
C SER A 254 -3.85 -6.57 -28.09
N CYS A 255 -3.53 -6.95 -26.85
CA CYS A 255 -4.19 -6.43 -25.65
C CYS A 255 -4.09 -4.90 -25.52
N ASN A 256 -2.90 -4.34 -25.72
CA ASN A 256 -2.68 -2.89 -25.65
C ASN A 256 -3.48 -2.14 -26.72
N LEU A 257 -3.51 -2.64 -27.94
CA LEU A 257 -4.26 -2.05 -29.05
C LEU A 257 -5.77 -2.12 -28.76
N TYR A 258 -6.26 -3.26 -28.27
CA TYR A 258 -7.67 -3.42 -27.90
C TYR A 258 -8.08 -2.45 -26.79
N ILE A 259 -7.33 -2.39 -25.68
CA ILE A 259 -7.62 -1.45 -24.59
C ILE A 259 -7.61 -0.01 -25.08
N GLN A 260 -6.63 0.36 -25.91
CA GLN A 260 -6.54 1.72 -26.41
C GLN A 260 -7.70 2.07 -27.36
N ALA A 261 -7.91 1.27 -28.41
CA ALA A 261 -8.85 1.57 -29.50
C ALA A 261 -10.30 1.23 -29.17
N CYS A 262 -10.55 0.10 -28.51
CA CYS A 262 -11.90 -0.39 -28.24
C CYS A 262 -12.44 0.08 -26.89
N ILE A 263 -11.56 0.39 -25.92
CA ILE A 263 -12.00 0.78 -24.58
C ILE A 263 -11.76 2.27 -24.34
N LEU A 264 -10.50 2.72 -24.28
CA LEU A 264 -10.16 4.07 -23.82
C LEU A 264 -10.56 5.18 -24.81
N GLN A 265 -10.57 4.89 -26.11
CA GLN A 265 -11.06 5.84 -27.13
C GLN A 265 -12.58 5.92 -27.20
N GLN A 266 -13.30 4.86 -26.83
CA GLN A 266 -14.77 4.80 -26.88
C GLN A 266 -15.46 5.41 -25.64
N ILE A 267 -14.68 5.79 -24.63
CA ILE A 267 -15.20 6.38 -23.39
C ILE A 267 -14.78 7.84 -23.27
N ASP A 268 -15.73 8.70 -22.92
CA ASP A 268 -15.48 10.13 -22.73
C ASP A 268 -15.06 10.49 -21.29
N SER A 269 -15.18 9.52 -20.37
CA SER A 269 -14.83 9.67 -18.96
C SER A 269 -13.66 8.76 -18.55
N PRO A 270 -12.97 9.06 -17.43
CA PRO A 270 -11.95 8.18 -16.87
C PRO A 270 -12.51 6.79 -16.52
N LEU A 271 -11.67 5.77 -16.65
CA LEU A 271 -11.95 4.39 -16.26
C LEU A 271 -11.12 4.02 -15.03
N VAL A 272 -11.78 3.66 -13.94
CA VAL A 272 -11.16 3.02 -12.79
C VAL A 272 -11.30 1.51 -12.91
N LEU A 273 -10.17 0.83 -13.09
CA LEU A 273 -10.07 -0.62 -13.13
C LEU A 273 -9.52 -1.15 -11.80
N ALA A 274 -10.36 -1.87 -11.07
CA ALA A 274 -9.97 -2.62 -9.88
C ALA A 274 -9.57 -4.06 -10.22
N LEU A 275 -8.48 -4.50 -9.61
CA LEU A 275 -7.90 -5.84 -9.72
C LEU A 275 -7.97 -6.49 -8.33
N GLU A 276 -8.82 -7.49 -8.18
CA GLU A 276 -9.08 -8.19 -6.92
C GLU A 276 -8.66 -9.67 -7.02
N GLU A 277 -8.19 -10.20 -5.90
CA GLU A 277 -7.62 -11.55 -5.81
C GLU A 277 -6.49 -11.80 -6.82
N VAL A 278 -5.60 -10.81 -7.03
CA VAL A 278 -4.38 -11.00 -7.85
C VAL A 278 -3.44 -12.08 -7.29
N ASN A 279 -3.71 -12.55 -6.06
CA ASN A 279 -3.14 -13.74 -5.45
C ASN A 279 -3.22 -14.96 -6.39
N GLU A 280 -4.33 -15.14 -7.11
CA GLU A 280 -4.52 -16.24 -8.06
C GLU A 280 -3.52 -16.18 -9.22
N ILE A 281 -3.15 -14.98 -9.69
CA ILE A 281 -2.13 -14.81 -10.72
C ILE A 281 -0.73 -15.09 -10.15
N ILE A 282 -0.49 -14.69 -8.90
CA ILE A 282 0.80 -14.82 -8.22
C ILE A 282 1.20 -16.29 -8.07
N GLU A 283 0.24 -17.19 -7.90
CA GLU A 283 0.47 -18.65 -7.86
C GLU A 283 1.07 -19.21 -9.17
N HIS A 284 1.07 -18.43 -10.25
CA HIS A 284 1.68 -18.76 -11.54
C HIS A 284 2.84 -17.78 -11.86
N PRO A 285 4.08 -18.04 -11.40
CA PRO A 285 5.17 -17.05 -11.42
C PRO A 285 5.48 -16.46 -12.80
N GLN A 286 5.42 -17.26 -13.86
CA GLN A 286 5.66 -16.79 -15.23
C GLN A 286 4.57 -15.82 -15.70
N ILE A 287 3.30 -16.16 -15.43
CA ILE A 287 2.14 -15.33 -15.77
C ILE A 287 2.16 -14.04 -14.94
N ALA A 288 2.44 -14.15 -13.64
CA ALA A 288 2.59 -13.01 -12.74
C ALA A 288 3.62 -12.01 -13.24
N LYS A 289 4.83 -12.48 -13.58
CA LYS A 289 5.90 -11.64 -14.11
C LYS A 289 5.45 -10.85 -15.35
N GLU A 290 4.83 -11.53 -16.30
CA GLU A 290 4.37 -10.94 -17.56
C GLU A 290 3.21 -9.95 -17.33
N PHE A 291 2.25 -10.30 -16.48
CA PHE A 291 1.08 -9.49 -16.15
C PHE A 291 1.45 -8.22 -15.40
N PHE A 292 2.29 -8.34 -14.36
CA PHE A 292 2.74 -7.20 -13.56
C PHE A 292 3.62 -6.24 -14.37
N SER A 293 4.45 -6.77 -15.27
CA SER A 293 5.18 -5.94 -16.24
C SER A 293 4.23 -5.16 -17.16
N LEU A 294 3.11 -5.77 -17.57
CA LEU A 294 2.08 -5.12 -18.40
C LEU A 294 1.36 -3.99 -17.64
N LEU A 295 0.96 -4.20 -16.38
CA LEU A 295 0.35 -3.16 -15.55
C LEU A 295 1.28 -1.96 -15.35
N ARG A 296 2.58 -2.22 -15.12
CA ARG A 296 3.60 -1.17 -15.05
C ARG A 296 3.69 -0.40 -16.36
N PHE A 297 3.69 -1.10 -17.49
CA PHE A 297 3.70 -0.47 -18.81
C PHE A 297 2.48 0.44 -19.02
N TRP A 298 1.27 -0.01 -18.67
CA TRP A 298 0.06 0.82 -18.73
C TRP A 298 0.19 2.08 -17.88
N HIS A 299 0.63 1.94 -16.63
CA HIS A 299 0.86 3.08 -15.73
C HIS A 299 1.87 4.09 -16.32
N GLU A 300 3.00 3.62 -16.86
CA GLU A 300 3.98 4.53 -17.49
C GLU A 300 3.42 5.24 -18.71
N ARG A 301 2.59 4.58 -19.54
CA ARG A 301 1.95 5.22 -20.70
C ARG A 301 1.05 6.38 -20.31
N THR A 302 0.40 6.33 -19.15
CA THR A 302 -0.46 7.42 -18.65
C THR A 302 0.30 8.75 -18.50
N LYS A 303 1.63 8.74 -18.39
CA LYS A 303 2.41 9.98 -18.27
C LYS A 303 2.50 10.75 -19.58
N ALA A 304 2.45 10.04 -20.72
CA ALA A 304 2.69 10.62 -22.04
C ALA A 304 1.44 10.66 -22.94
N ASP A 305 0.55 9.67 -22.84
CA ASP A 305 -0.56 9.48 -23.77
C ASP A 305 -1.90 9.91 -23.13
N ALA A 306 -2.61 10.84 -23.78
CA ALA A 306 -3.84 11.41 -23.29
C ALA A 306 -5.00 10.40 -23.18
N ASN A 307 -5.05 9.37 -24.05
CA ASN A 307 -6.04 8.31 -23.93
C ASN A 307 -5.72 7.43 -22.71
N TRP A 308 -4.45 7.10 -22.51
CA TRP A 308 -4.01 6.30 -21.36
C TRP A 308 -4.17 7.05 -20.02
N LYS A 309 -4.13 8.38 -20.00
CA LYS A 309 -4.47 9.18 -18.80
C LYS A 309 -5.86 8.90 -18.24
N LYS A 310 -6.79 8.42 -19.06
CA LYS A 310 -8.13 8.01 -18.62
C LYS A 310 -8.09 6.75 -17.76
N LEU A 311 -7.11 5.89 -17.93
CA LEU A 311 -6.99 4.65 -17.16
C LEU A 311 -6.44 4.94 -15.76
N ARG A 312 -7.15 4.44 -14.75
CA ARG A 312 -6.76 4.48 -13.35
C ARG A 312 -6.88 3.08 -12.77
N LEU A 313 -5.92 2.67 -11.96
CA LEU A 313 -5.78 1.31 -11.46
C LEU A 313 -5.93 1.26 -9.94
N ILE A 314 -6.67 0.27 -9.46
CA ILE A 314 -6.66 -0.16 -8.06
C ILE A 314 -6.25 -1.62 -8.03
N MET A 315 -5.23 -1.97 -7.25
CA MET A 315 -4.80 -3.36 -7.10
C MET A 315 -4.84 -3.76 -5.64
N VAL A 316 -5.63 -4.78 -5.34
CA VAL A 316 -5.75 -5.36 -4.00
C VAL A 316 -4.99 -6.68 -3.96
N HIS A 317 -4.06 -6.83 -3.02
CA HIS A 317 -3.35 -8.10 -2.81
C HIS A 317 -3.18 -8.41 -1.33
N SER A 318 -3.13 -9.70 -1.01
CA SER A 318 -2.81 -10.16 0.34
C SER A 318 -1.30 -10.24 0.49
N THR A 319 -0.78 -9.83 1.65
CA THR A 319 0.67 -9.86 1.90
C THR A 319 1.20 -11.29 2.05
N GLU A 320 0.34 -12.25 2.43
CA GLU A 320 0.68 -13.63 2.79
C GLU A 320 1.46 -14.42 1.72
N ILE A 321 1.37 -14.01 0.45
CA ILE A 321 2.04 -14.67 -0.67
C ILE A 321 3.26 -13.85 -1.09
N TYR A 322 4.46 -14.35 -0.75
CA TYR A 322 5.72 -13.74 -1.17
C TYR A 322 5.89 -13.87 -2.69
N ILE A 323 6.00 -12.74 -3.38
CA ILE A 323 6.30 -12.69 -4.82
C ILE A 323 7.76 -12.28 -5.00
N PRO A 324 8.66 -13.18 -5.41
CA PRO A 324 10.00 -12.80 -5.83
C PRO A 324 9.93 -12.15 -7.22
N LEU A 325 9.49 -10.89 -7.30
CA LEU A 325 9.56 -10.09 -8.52
C LEU A 325 10.84 -9.26 -8.55
N ASP A 326 11.48 -9.21 -9.71
CA ASP A 326 12.55 -8.24 -9.98
C ASP A 326 12.01 -6.82 -9.75
N ILE A 327 12.76 -6.02 -8.98
CA ILE A 327 12.47 -4.62 -8.63
C ILE A 327 12.11 -3.79 -9.88
N ASN A 328 12.74 -4.09 -11.02
CA ASN A 328 12.53 -3.37 -12.28
C ASN A 328 11.28 -3.79 -13.05
N GLN A 329 10.74 -4.98 -12.77
CA GLN A 329 9.58 -5.55 -13.46
C GLN A 329 8.30 -5.42 -12.62
N SER A 330 8.46 -5.10 -11.34
CA SER A 330 7.34 -5.03 -10.42
C SER A 330 6.61 -3.68 -10.49
N PRO A 331 5.27 -3.67 -10.68
CA PRO A 331 4.43 -2.51 -10.43
C PRO A 331 4.30 -2.23 -8.93
N LEU A 332 4.88 -3.08 -8.06
CA LEU A 332 4.91 -2.86 -6.61
C LEU A 332 5.79 -1.67 -6.18
N ASN A 333 6.46 -0.99 -7.11
CA ASN A 333 7.28 0.20 -6.83
C ASN A 333 6.67 1.49 -7.40
N VAL A 334 5.48 1.45 -8.00
CA VAL A 334 4.81 2.62 -8.57
C VAL A 334 3.45 2.88 -7.90
N GLY A 335 2.96 4.11 -8.00
CA GLY A 335 1.66 4.50 -7.45
C GLY A 335 1.61 4.64 -5.93
N LEU A 336 0.42 4.98 -5.42
CA LEU A 336 0.13 5.10 -3.99
C LEU A 336 0.06 3.71 -3.33
N ARG A 337 0.90 3.48 -2.32
CA ARG A 337 0.84 2.30 -1.46
C ARG A 337 0.02 2.59 -0.20
N ILE A 338 -1.03 1.79 0.01
CA ILE A 338 -1.85 1.76 1.21
C ILE A 338 -1.65 0.39 1.87
N GLU A 339 -1.09 0.40 3.07
CA GLU A 339 -0.95 -0.77 3.92
C GLU A 339 -1.97 -0.64 5.05
N LEU A 340 -2.96 -1.53 5.09
CA LEU A 340 -4.01 -1.45 6.12
C LEU A 340 -3.50 -2.02 7.43
N GLU A 341 -3.63 -1.21 8.47
CA GLU A 341 -3.33 -1.60 9.84
C GLU A 341 -4.59 -2.15 10.55
N PRO A 342 -4.42 -2.88 11.66
CA PRO A 342 -5.52 -3.25 12.54
C PRO A 342 -6.29 -2.01 13.04
N LEU A 343 -7.53 -2.21 13.48
CA LEU A 343 -8.31 -1.13 14.08
C LEU A 343 -7.68 -0.71 15.40
N ASN A 344 -7.54 0.59 15.61
CA ASN A 344 -7.10 1.12 16.89
C ASN A 344 -8.23 1.02 17.94
N ARG A 345 -7.91 1.34 19.19
CA ARG A 345 -8.88 1.26 20.30
C ARG A 345 -10.14 2.08 20.05
N GLU A 346 -10.00 3.31 19.57
CA GLU A 346 -11.12 4.23 19.33
C GLU A 346 -12.05 3.68 18.24
N GLN A 347 -11.48 3.14 17.17
CA GLN A 347 -12.20 2.49 16.08
C GLN A 347 -12.93 1.21 16.54
N VAL A 348 -12.32 0.41 17.42
CA VAL A 348 -12.99 -0.77 17.98
C VAL A 348 -14.10 -0.37 18.95
N GLN A 349 -13.90 0.68 19.75
CA GLN A 349 -14.94 1.23 20.62
C GLN A 349 -16.12 1.77 19.81
N GLU A 350 -15.85 2.50 18.73
CA GLU A 350 -16.89 2.93 17.80
C GLU A 350 -17.65 1.73 17.23
N LEU A 351 -16.94 0.72 16.73
CA LEU A 351 -17.56 -0.49 16.19
C LEU A 351 -18.42 -1.23 17.23
N MET A 352 -17.98 -1.29 18.49
CA MET A 352 -18.74 -1.85 19.61
C MET A 352 -20.08 -1.12 19.80
N LEU A 353 -20.07 0.22 19.76
CA LEU A 353 -21.28 1.03 19.85
C LEU A 353 -22.22 0.77 18.67
N ARG A 354 -21.68 0.63 17.45
CA ARG A 354 -22.48 0.30 16.25
C ARG A 354 -23.09 -1.10 16.31
N HIS A 355 -22.43 -2.04 16.98
CA HIS A 355 -22.96 -3.37 17.33
C HIS A 355 -23.94 -3.34 18.51
N GLN A 356 -24.17 -2.18 19.15
CA GLN A 356 -25.01 -2.01 20.33
C GLN A 356 -24.62 -2.97 21.47
N LEU A 357 -23.31 -3.08 21.71
CA LEU A 357 -22.71 -3.82 22.81
C LEU A 357 -22.23 -2.87 23.91
N ASN A 358 -22.35 -3.30 25.16
CA ASN A 358 -21.89 -2.57 26.34
C ASN A 358 -20.84 -3.41 27.07
N LEU A 359 -19.65 -3.53 26.48
CA LEU A 359 -18.50 -4.13 27.16
C LEU A 359 -17.85 -3.10 28.09
N SER A 360 -17.30 -3.56 29.21
CA SER A 360 -16.54 -2.68 30.10
C SER A 360 -15.22 -2.25 29.43
N SER A 361 -14.61 -1.17 29.94
CA SER A 361 -13.29 -0.74 29.48
C SER A 361 -12.22 -1.83 29.65
N ASP A 362 -12.39 -2.70 30.65
CA ASP A 362 -11.50 -3.83 30.91
C ASP A 362 -11.71 -4.96 29.90
N ASP A 363 -12.96 -5.35 29.65
CA ASP A 363 -13.30 -6.34 28.61
C ASP A 363 -12.76 -5.91 27.24
N LEU A 364 -12.90 -4.62 26.90
CA LEU A 364 -12.36 -4.06 25.68
C LEU A 364 -10.82 -4.14 25.64
N ASN A 365 -10.13 -3.90 26.76
CA ASN A 365 -8.67 -4.09 26.86
C ASN A 365 -8.30 -5.55 26.63
N GLN A 366 -9.01 -6.50 27.26
CA GLN A 366 -8.76 -7.92 27.13
C GLN A 366 -8.97 -8.40 25.70
N LEU A 367 -10.03 -7.94 25.02
CA LEU A 367 -10.27 -8.24 23.61
C LEU A 367 -9.19 -7.64 22.70
N MET A 368 -8.78 -6.40 22.96
CA MET A 368 -7.69 -5.76 22.22
C MET A 368 -6.37 -6.51 22.37
N ASN A 369 -6.03 -6.99 23.57
CA ASN A 369 -4.83 -7.82 23.77
C ASN A 369 -4.96 -9.18 23.06
N LEU A 370 -6.16 -9.77 23.09
CA LEU A 370 -6.42 -11.07 22.46
C LEU A 370 -6.25 -11.03 20.94
N VAL A 371 -6.85 -10.07 20.23
CA VAL A 371 -6.90 -10.07 18.76
C VAL A 371 -6.24 -8.86 18.09
N ALA A 372 -5.62 -7.98 18.86
CA ALA A 372 -4.88 -6.79 18.39
C ALA A 372 -5.65 -5.91 17.40
N GLY A 373 -6.96 -5.75 17.59
CA GLY A 373 -7.80 -4.91 16.71
C GLY A 373 -8.03 -5.48 15.30
N HIS A 374 -7.76 -6.77 15.07
CA HIS A 374 -8.00 -7.40 13.77
C HIS A 374 -9.48 -7.25 13.35
N PRO A 375 -9.81 -6.55 12.25
CA PRO A 375 -11.18 -6.12 11.94
C PRO A 375 -12.20 -7.27 11.91
N TYR A 376 -11.88 -8.36 11.21
CA TYR A 376 -12.75 -9.53 11.13
C TYR A 376 -12.93 -10.27 12.46
N LEU A 377 -11.84 -10.51 13.21
CA LEU A 377 -11.93 -11.20 14.51
C LEU A 377 -12.76 -10.39 15.52
N ILE A 378 -12.56 -9.06 15.55
CA ILE A 378 -13.37 -8.15 16.38
C ILE A 378 -14.85 -8.24 15.98
N ARG A 379 -15.17 -8.15 14.69
CA ARG A 379 -16.55 -8.26 14.22
C ARG A 379 -17.17 -9.61 14.56
N LEU A 380 -16.40 -10.69 14.49
CA LEU A 380 -16.86 -12.03 14.85
C LEU A 380 -17.18 -12.15 16.34
N ALA A 381 -16.29 -11.65 17.22
CA ALA A 381 -16.58 -11.56 18.65
C ALA A 381 -17.84 -10.73 18.90
N PHE A 382 -17.93 -9.53 18.34
CA PHE A 382 -19.09 -8.67 18.55
C PHE A 382 -20.39 -9.25 18.01
N TYR A 383 -20.34 -10.01 16.91
CA TYR A 383 -21.50 -10.72 16.39
C TYR A 383 -22.02 -11.74 17.41
N TYR A 384 -21.18 -12.69 17.85
CA TYR A 384 -21.61 -13.75 18.77
C TYR A 384 -22.02 -13.23 20.15
N LEU A 385 -21.30 -12.22 20.67
CA LEU A 385 -21.67 -11.55 21.92
C LEU A 385 -23.02 -10.84 21.80
N LYS A 386 -23.30 -10.21 20.66
CA LYS A 386 -24.58 -9.52 20.44
C LYS A 386 -25.74 -10.49 20.27
N CYS A 387 -25.51 -11.63 19.61
CA CYS A 387 -26.48 -12.71 19.49
C CYS A 387 -26.71 -13.47 20.81
N GLN A 388 -25.89 -13.22 21.84
CA GLN A 388 -25.90 -13.96 23.11
C GLN A 388 -25.67 -15.47 22.95
N GLU A 389 -25.01 -15.87 21.86
CA GLU A 389 -24.60 -17.26 21.62
C GLU A 389 -23.31 -17.61 22.39
N LEU A 390 -22.60 -16.61 22.89
CA LEU A 390 -21.35 -16.73 23.61
C LEU A 390 -21.26 -15.61 24.66
N THR A 391 -20.84 -15.94 25.87
CA THR A 391 -20.46 -14.93 26.88
C THR A 391 -19.04 -14.43 26.66
N PHE A 392 -18.68 -13.28 27.25
CA PHE A 392 -17.32 -12.76 27.14
C PHE A 392 -16.29 -13.70 27.80
N GLU A 393 -16.63 -14.33 28.92
CA GLU A 393 -15.78 -15.31 29.60
C GLU A 393 -15.54 -16.55 28.71
N GLU A 394 -16.61 -17.14 28.17
CA GLU A 394 -16.50 -18.29 27.25
C GLU A 394 -15.71 -17.94 25.98
N LEU A 395 -15.84 -16.71 25.47
CA LEU A 395 -15.03 -16.23 24.35
C LEU A 395 -13.54 -16.29 24.68
N LEU A 396 -13.12 -15.77 25.84
CA LEU A 396 -11.70 -15.76 26.23
C LEU A 396 -11.16 -17.17 26.47
N GLU A 397 -11.96 -18.05 27.05
CA GLU A 397 -11.59 -19.45 27.32
C GLU A 397 -11.44 -20.26 26.03
N THR A 398 -12.37 -20.09 25.08
CA THR A 398 -12.43 -20.91 23.87
C THR A 398 -11.69 -20.32 22.67
N ALA A 399 -11.38 -19.02 22.68
CA ALA A 399 -10.84 -18.28 21.52
C ALA A 399 -9.64 -18.96 20.85
N ALA A 400 -8.70 -19.48 21.65
CA ALA A 400 -7.47 -20.12 21.19
C ALA A 400 -7.59 -21.65 21.07
N THR A 401 -8.79 -22.17 20.75
CA THR A 401 -9.07 -23.61 20.63
C THR A 401 -9.76 -23.94 19.30
N ASP A 402 -9.78 -25.22 18.92
CA ASP A 402 -10.53 -25.70 17.74
C ASP A 402 -12.07 -25.64 17.92
N ALA A 403 -12.54 -25.46 19.16
CA ALA A 403 -13.95 -25.26 19.46
C ALA A 403 -14.39 -23.79 19.40
N GLY A 404 -13.42 -22.85 19.45
CA GLY A 404 -13.69 -21.42 19.48
C GLY A 404 -14.11 -20.84 18.14
N ILE A 405 -14.66 -19.63 18.19
CA ILE A 405 -15.15 -18.91 17.00
C ILE A 405 -14.05 -18.56 15.99
N TYR A 406 -12.79 -18.55 16.40
CA TYR A 406 -11.64 -18.19 15.55
C TYR A 406 -10.98 -19.37 14.84
N ARG A 407 -11.48 -20.60 15.02
CA ARG A 407 -10.86 -21.84 14.53
C ARG A 407 -10.48 -21.80 13.05
N ASP A 408 -11.33 -21.24 12.19
CA ASP A 408 -11.12 -21.30 10.73
C ASP A 408 -9.90 -20.44 10.32
N VAL A 409 -9.73 -19.29 10.97
CA VAL A 409 -8.57 -18.41 10.75
C VAL A 409 -7.29 -19.07 11.26
N LEU A 410 -7.35 -19.66 12.45
CA LEU A 410 -6.22 -20.30 13.11
C LEU A 410 -5.74 -21.53 12.34
N GLN A 411 -6.66 -22.41 11.94
CA GLN A 411 -6.35 -23.61 11.15
C GLN A 411 -5.81 -23.25 9.76
N ARG A 412 -6.34 -22.21 9.12
CA ARG A 412 -5.80 -21.72 7.84
C ARG A 412 -4.35 -21.27 7.99
N ASN A 413 -4.06 -20.44 8.98
CA ASN A 413 -2.70 -19.97 9.26
C ASN A 413 -1.76 -21.12 9.62
N LEU A 414 -2.23 -22.10 10.39
CA LEU A 414 -1.47 -23.33 10.69
C LEU A 414 -1.11 -24.12 9.43
N ARG A 415 -2.07 -24.32 8.52
CA ARG A 415 -1.83 -24.99 7.22
C ARG A 415 -0.82 -24.23 6.37
N LEU A 416 -0.86 -22.90 6.37
CA LEU A 416 0.11 -22.08 5.64
C LEU A 416 1.52 -22.19 6.23
N LEU A 417 1.65 -22.14 7.56
CA LEU A 417 2.93 -22.33 8.25
C LEU A 417 3.55 -23.70 7.92
N HIS A 418 2.76 -24.78 7.98
CA HIS A 418 3.23 -26.14 7.71
C HIS A 418 3.75 -26.39 6.29
N LYS A 419 3.51 -25.48 5.33
CA LYS A 419 4.11 -25.56 4.00
C LYS A 419 5.63 -25.31 4.01
N ASP A 420 6.15 -24.66 5.04
CA ASP A 420 7.56 -24.24 5.14
C ASP A 420 8.10 -24.58 6.55
N THR A 421 8.88 -25.66 6.65
CA THR A 421 9.42 -26.15 7.93
C THR A 421 10.38 -25.17 8.59
N GLU A 422 11.10 -24.35 7.81
CA GLU A 422 11.98 -23.32 8.36
C GLU A 422 11.15 -22.19 8.98
N LEU A 423 10.04 -21.82 8.33
CA LEU A 423 9.11 -20.82 8.83
C LEU A 423 8.44 -21.26 10.14
N VAL A 424 8.10 -22.54 10.27
CA VAL A 424 7.62 -23.13 11.54
C VAL A 424 8.67 -22.97 12.63
N SER A 425 9.92 -23.36 12.37
CA SER A 425 11.03 -23.24 13.33
C SER A 425 11.28 -21.79 13.74
N ALA A 426 11.22 -20.86 12.78
CA ALA A 426 11.35 -19.44 13.05
C ALA A 426 10.22 -18.92 13.94
N PHE A 427 8.97 -19.31 13.68
CA PHE A 427 7.83 -18.88 14.48
C PHE A 427 7.84 -19.47 15.89
N LYS A 428 8.25 -20.74 16.06
CA LYS A 428 8.47 -21.35 17.38
C LYS A 428 9.40 -20.49 18.24
N LYS A 429 10.54 -20.02 17.69
CA LYS A 429 11.46 -19.13 18.42
C LYS A 429 10.80 -17.84 18.90
N VAL A 430 9.90 -17.27 18.11
CA VAL A 430 9.15 -16.05 18.49
C VAL A 430 8.13 -16.37 19.58
N LEU A 431 7.45 -17.52 19.50
CA LEU A 431 6.48 -17.98 20.50
C LEU A 431 7.14 -18.27 21.86
N ASP A 432 8.35 -18.83 21.85
CA ASP A 432 9.10 -19.15 23.07
C ASP A 432 9.70 -17.92 23.78
N SER A 433 9.68 -16.76 23.13
CA SER A 433 10.22 -15.51 23.69
C SER A 433 9.12 -14.55 24.13
N ASP A 434 9.28 -14.01 25.34
CA ASP A 434 8.48 -12.90 25.87
C ASP A 434 8.97 -11.53 25.38
N LYS A 435 10.21 -11.47 24.88
CA LYS A 435 10.82 -10.23 24.36
C LYS A 435 10.96 -10.29 22.85
N PRO A 436 10.97 -9.14 22.15
CA PRO A 436 11.27 -9.12 20.73
C PRO A 436 12.63 -9.78 20.42
N ILE A 437 12.68 -10.59 19.37
CA ILE A 437 13.90 -11.30 18.93
C ILE A 437 14.27 -10.96 17.50
N ASP A 438 15.53 -11.13 17.14
CA ASP A 438 15.97 -11.05 15.75
C ASP A 438 15.62 -12.35 15.00
N LEU A 439 15.06 -12.19 13.81
CA LEU A 439 14.84 -13.28 12.86
C LEU A 439 15.59 -13.00 11.56
N GLU A 440 15.86 -14.07 10.81
CA GLU A 440 16.30 -13.96 9.43
C GLU A 440 15.26 -13.15 8.62
N GLN A 441 15.73 -12.29 7.72
CA GLN A 441 14.92 -11.27 7.07
C GLN A 441 13.77 -11.85 6.25
N ILE A 442 14.00 -12.93 5.50
CA ILE A 442 12.98 -13.58 4.67
C ILE A 442 11.93 -14.25 5.56
N GLN A 443 12.34 -14.93 6.63
CA GLN A 443 11.44 -15.55 7.61
C GLN A 443 10.58 -14.50 8.32
N GLY A 444 11.20 -13.43 8.82
CA GLY A 444 10.50 -12.32 9.44
C GLY A 444 9.50 -11.67 8.47
N PHE A 445 9.92 -11.42 7.23
CA PHE A 445 9.04 -10.83 6.23
C PHE A 445 7.83 -11.72 5.94
N LYS A 446 8.03 -13.03 5.77
CA LYS A 446 6.94 -14.00 5.53
C LYS A 446 5.96 -14.03 6.71
N LEU A 447 6.45 -14.16 7.95
CA LEU A 447 5.60 -14.20 9.14
C LEU A 447 4.82 -12.91 9.35
N HIS A 448 5.47 -11.75 9.15
CA HIS A 448 4.81 -10.45 9.23
C HIS A 448 3.73 -10.31 8.15
N SER A 449 4.03 -10.78 6.95
CA SER A 449 3.10 -10.78 5.83
C SER A 449 1.87 -11.68 6.05
N MET A 450 2.00 -12.72 6.88
CA MET A 450 0.89 -13.54 7.37
C MET A 450 0.10 -12.87 8.52
N GLY A 451 0.57 -11.72 9.03
CA GLY A 451 -0.01 -11.03 10.17
C GLY A 451 0.26 -11.71 11.52
N LEU A 452 1.19 -12.67 11.59
CA LEU A 452 1.47 -13.46 12.79
C LEU A 452 2.46 -12.77 13.75
N ILE A 453 3.25 -11.82 13.25
CA ILE A 453 4.24 -11.07 14.02
C ILE A 453 4.20 -9.59 13.66
N ASN A 454 4.70 -8.76 14.58
CA ASN A 454 4.92 -7.33 14.39
C ASN A 454 6.41 -7.00 14.52
N TYR A 455 6.86 -5.98 13.79
CA TYR A 455 8.23 -5.46 13.89
C TYR A 455 8.35 -4.38 14.98
N HIS A 456 9.44 -4.43 15.73
CA HIS A 456 9.90 -3.41 16.67
C HIS A 456 11.36 -3.08 16.35
N GLY A 457 11.57 -2.17 15.39
CA GLY A 457 12.89 -2.01 14.77
C GLY A 457 13.25 -3.27 13.96
N ASN A 458 14.40 -3.88 14.26
CA ASN A 458 14.85 -5.12 13.60
C ASN A 458 14.34 -6.40 14.28
N GLN A 459 13.75 -6.27 15.47
CA GLN A 459 13.26 -7.39 16.25
C GLN A 459 11.76 -7.61 16.00
N VAL A 460 11.30 -8.82 16.30
CA VAL A 460 9.92 -9.23 16.07
C VAL A 460 9.28 -9.85 17.30
N SER A 461 7.98 -9.68 17.43
CA SER A 461 7.13 -10.25 18.50
C SER A 461 5.85 -10.84 17.90
N VAL A 462 5.19 -11.76 18.60
CA VAL A 462 3.88 -12.28 18.18
C VAL A 462 2.86 -11.14 18.11
N SER A 463 2.03 -11.11 17.07
CA SER A 463 1.15 -9.97 16.82
C SER A 463 -0.01 -9.83 17.82
N CYS A 464 -0.49 -10.94 18.41
CA CYS A 464 -1.53 -10.93 19.44
C CYS A 464 -1.52 -12.20 20.32
N ASP A 465 -2.19 -12.12 21.47
CA ASP A 465 -2.25 -13.23 22.44
C ASP A 465 -3.02 -14.45 21.91
N LEU A 466 -4.00 -14.24 21.02
CA LEU A 466 -4.72 -15.34 20.37
C LEU A 466 -3.76 -16.28 19.65
N TYR A 467 -2.85 -15.71 18.85
CA TYR A 467 -1.88 -16.49 18.11
C TYR A 467 -0.85 -17.11 19.04
N ARG A 468 -0.37 -16.39 20.06
CA ARG A 468 0.54 -16.95 21.07
C ARG A 468 -0.07 -18.19 21.72
N LYS A 469 -1.28 -18.08 22.27
CA LYS A 469 -1.97 -19.18 22.96
C LYS A 469 -2.24 -20.38 22.04
N TYR A 470 -2.76 -20.14 20.84
CA TYR A 470 -3.10 -21.22 19.92
C TYR A 470 -1.85 -21.93 19.40
N PHE A 471 -0.91 -21.18 18.80
CA PHE A 471 0.22 -21.79 18.12
C PHE A 471 1.23 -22.42 19.06
N SER A 472 1.38 -21.94 20.30
CA SER A 472 2.19 -22.65 21.30
C SER A 472 1.66 -24.07 21.58
N ASN A 473 0.36 -24.32 21.51
CA ASN A 473 -0.17 -25.67 21.74
C ASN A 473 0.06 -26.63 20.56
N TYR A 474 0.03 -26.13 19.33
CA TYR A 474 0.10 -26.96 18.11
C TYR A 474 1.49 -27.04 17.49
N LEU A 475 2.36 -26.06 17.78
CA LEU A 475 3.72 -26.01 17.29
C LEU A 475 4.74 -26.36 18.37
N ASN A 476 4.38 -26.84 19.56
CA ASN A 476 5.37 -27.35 20.50
C ASN A 476 5.94 -28.68 20.03
#